data_AF-A0A952HJH6-F1
#
_entry.id   AF-A0A952HJH6-F1
#
_cell.length_a   1.000
_cell.length_b   1.000
_cell.length_c   1.000
_cell.angle_alpha   90.00
_cell.angle_beta   90.00
_cell.angle_gamma   90.00
#
_symmetry.space_group_name_H-M   'P 1'
#
loop_
_entity.id
_entity.type
_entity.pdbx_description
1 polymer ?
#
loop_
_entity_poly.entity_id
_entity_poly.type
_entity_poly.pdbx_seq_one_letter_code
_entity_poly.pdbx_strand_id
1 'polypeptide(L)' 'EVIKHTLRGFREKTGKPIMYITGNSGIFRLKGHPEDLQTIYQIGLGNRTGQGFGMVEVFGG' A
#
# COMPACT_ATOMS: atom_id res chain seq x y z
N GLU A 1 -5.06 -5.54 7.80
CA GLU A 1 -6.13 -4.54 7.61
C GLU A 1 -6.99 -4.86 6.38
N VAL A 2 -8.29 -4.57 6.41
CA VAL A 2 -9.19 -4.76 5.26
C VAL A 2 -9.74 -3.41 4.83
N ILE A 3 -9.41 -3.00 3.61
CA ILE A 3 -9.77 -1.69 3.07
C ILE A 3 -10.90 -1.83 2.05
N LYS A 4 -11.94 -1.01 2.19
CA LYS A 4 -13.05 -0.92 1.24
C LYS A 4 -12.73 0.15 0.20
N HIS A 5 -12.72 -0.23 -1.08
CA HIS A 5 -12.41 0.67 -2.17
C HIS A 5 -13.49 0.63 -3.27
N THR A 6 -13.68 1.76 -3.94
CA THR A 6 -14.68 1.89 -5.01
C THR A 6 -14.02 2.40 -6.27
N LEU A 7 -14.01 1.56 -7.32
CA LEU A 7 -13.51 1.93 -8.64
C LEU A 7 -14.61 1.69 -9.68
N ARG A 8 -14.85 2.68 -10.54
CA ARG A 8 -15.85 2.57 -11.62
C ARG A 8 -15.58 1.35 -12.50
N GLY A 9 -14.34 1.19 -12.96
CA GLY A 9 -13.95 0.05 -13.79
C GLY A 9 -14.05 -1.30 -13.08
N PHE A 10 -13.98 -1.35 -11.74
CA PHE A 10 -14.22 -2.60 -11.00
C PHE A 10 -15.71 -2.95 -11.00
N ARG A 11 -16.58 -1.96 -10.79
CA ARG A 11 -18.03 -2.15 -10.82
C ARG A 11 -18.49 -2.62 -12.19
N GLU A 12 -18.03 -1.95 -13.25
CA GLU A 12 -18.35 -2.29 -14.64
C GLU A 12 -17.93 -3.71 -15.00
N LYS A 13 -16.78 -4.18 -14.53
CA LYS A 13 -16.25 -5.52 -14.87
C LYS A 13 -16.83 -6.66 -14.04
N THR A 14 -17.20 -6.39 -12.78
CA THR A 14 -17.54 -7.47 -11.82
C THR A 14 -18.98 -7.45 -11.34
N GLY A 15 -19.71 -6.35 -11.57
CA GLY A 15 -21.03 -6.12 -11.00
C GLY A 15 -21.02 -5.90 -9.47
N LYS A 16 -19.86 -5.94 -8.81
CA LYS A 16 -19.74 -5.79 -7.35
C LYS A 16 -19.60 -4.33 -6.96
N PRO A 17 -20.33 -3.85 -5.93
CA PRO A 17 -20.33 -2.44 -5.56
C PRO A 17 -19.04 -1.98 -4.86
N ILE A 18 -18.34 -2.91 -4.20
CA ILE A 18 -17.17 -2.64 -3.34
C ILE A 18 -16.07 -3.65 -3.67
N MET A 19 -14.85 -3.15 -3.83
CA MET A 19 -13.63 -3.95 -3.84
C MET A 19 -13.07 -4.01 -2.42
N TYR A 20 -12.74 -5.21 -1.96
CA TYR A 20 -12.04 -5.41 -0.69
C TYR A 20 -10.57 -5.70 -0.96
N ILE A 21 -9.68 -4.97 -0.30
CA ILE A 21 -8.24 -5.14 -0.40
C ILE A 21 -7.70 -5.51 0.98
N THR A 22 -7.02 -6.63 1.07
CA THR A 22 -6.33 -7.05 2.29
C THR A 22 -4.90 -6.50 2.26
N GLY A 23 -4.54 -5.72 3.27
CA GLY A 23 -3.20 -5.18 3.47
C GLY A 23 -2.61 -5.60 4.80
N ASN A 24 -1.28 -5.51 4.91
CA ASN A 24 -0.57 -5.64 6.18
C ASN A 24 -0.31 -4.25 6.76
N SER A 25 -0.45 -4.10 8.07
CA SER A 25 -0.14 -2.86 8.79
C SER A 25 0.56 -3.19 10.11
N GLY A 26 1.46 -2.32 10.54
CA GLY A 26 2.28 -2.51 11.73
C GLY A 26 3.66 -1.87 11.60
N ILE A 27 4.51 -2.14 12.59
CA ILE A 27 5.91 -1.70 12.61
C ILE A 27 6.77 -2.84 12.06
N PHE A 28 7.60 -2.52 11.07
CA PHE A 28 8.48 -3.48 10.41
C PHE A 28 9.93 -3.00 10.48
N ARG A 29 10.86 -3.93 10.70
CA ARG A 29 12.29 -3.64 10.59
C ARG A 29 12.76 -4.00 9.18
N LEU A 30 13.13 -3.00 8.40
CA LEU A 30 13.69 -3.16 7.05
C LEU A 30 15.22 -3.08 7.10
N LYS A 31 15.89 -3.87 6.26
CA LYS A 31 17.35 -3.85 6.04
C LYS A 31 17.63 -4.03 4.56
N GLY A 32 18.55 -3.26 4.02
CA GLY A 32 18.88 -3.27 2.59
C GLY A 32 19.88 -2.18 2.24
N HIS A 33 20.11 -1.98 0.94
CA HIS A 33 20.93 -0.89 0.44
C HIS A 33 20.29 0.46 0.79
N PRO A 34 21.04 1.50 1.20
CA PRO A 34 20.47 2.79 1.60
C PRO A 34 19.54 3.42 0.53
N GLU A 35 19.90 3.30 -0.74
CA GLU A 35 19.19 3.82 -1.90
C GLU A 35 17.87 3.06 -2.14
N ASP A 36 17.84 1.76 -1.90
CA ASP A 36 16.60 0.97 -1.95
C ASP A 36 15.66 1.39 -0.81
N LEU A 37 16.21 1.58 0.40
CA LEU A 37 15.44 2.04 1.56
C LEU A 37 14.90 3.46 1.33
N GLN A 38 15.71 4.34 0.75
CA GLN A 38 15.30 5.70 0.37
C GLN A 38 14.20 5.66 -0.70
N THR A 39 14.32 4.77 -1.69
CA THR A 39 13.30 4.58 -2.72
C THR A 39 12.00 4.12 -2.08
N ILE A 40 12.02 3.09 -1.24
CA ILE A 40 10.84 2.59 -0.51
C ILE A 40 10.20 3.70 0.32
N TYR A 41 10.99 4.53 0.98
CA TYR A 41 10.47 5.66 1.76
C TYR A 41 9.75 6.69 0.88
N GLN A 42 10.27 6.97 -0.32
CA GLN A 42 9.68 7.95 -1.24
C GLN A 42 8.43 7.44 -1.96
N ILE A 43 8.45 6.18 -2.42
CA ILE A 43 7.40 5.65 -3.31
C ILE A 43 6.48 4.64 -2.64
N GLY A 44 6.74 4.25 -1.39
CA GLY A 44 6.04 3.19 -0.68
C GLY A 44 6.54 1.78 -1.00
N LEU A 45 6.13 0.81 -0.19
CA LEU A 45 6.47 -0.61 -0.31
C LEU A 45 5.31 -1.44 -0.87
N GLY A 46 5.58 -2.18 -1.95
CA GLY A 46 4.65 -3.16 -2.51
C GLY A 46 3.77 -2.61 -3.64
N ASN A 47 2.57 -3.17 -3.79
CA ASN A 47 1.68 -2.85 -4.90
C ASN A 47 0.77 -1.64 -4.58
N ARG A 48 0.31 -0.96 -5.64
CA ARG A 48 -0.69 0.13 -5.57
C ARG A 48 -0.25 1.33 -4.73
N THR A 49 1.04 1.63 -4.67
CA THR A 49 1.53 2.78 -3.91
C THR A 49 1.01 4.11 -4.46
N GLY A 50 0.84 4.22 -5.78
CA GLY A 50 0.13 5.35 -6.42
C GLY A 50 -1.37 5.46 -6.09
N GLN A 51 -1.94 4.54 -5.30
CA GLN A 51 -3.32 4.59 -4.78
C GLN A 51 -3.35 4.78 -3.26
N GLY A 52 -2.21 5.11 -2.63
CA GLY A 52 -2.11 5.36 -1.19
C GLY A 52 -1.85 4.12 -0.33
N PHE A 53 -1.41 3.00 -0.91
CA PHE A 53 -1.07 1.78 -0.18
C PHE A 53 0.45 1.67 0.06
N GLY A 54 0.87 0.97 1.11
CA GLY A 54 2.29 0.67 1.32
C GLY A 54 3.16 1.86 1.74
N MET A 55 2.56 3.00 2.08
CA MET A 55 3.30 4.15 2.61
C MET A 55 3.89 3.79 3.98
N VAL A 56 5.15 4.19 4.19
CA VAL A 56 5.90 3.89 5.41
C VAL A 56 6.51 5.17 5.97
N GLU A 57 6.68 5.18 7.29
CA GLU A 57 7.36 6.26 8.01
C GLU A 57 8.44 5.65 8.91
N VAL A 58 9.45 6.46 9.26
CA VAL A 58 10.49 6.03 10.20
C VAL A 58 9.90 6.05 11.62
N PHE A 59 9.90 4.90 12.27
CA PHE A 59 9.38 4.76 13.63
C PHE A 59 10.50 4.97 14.66
N GLY A 60 10.36 6.00 15.51
CA GLY A 60 11.25 6.25 16.66
C GLY A 60 12.54 7.00 16.33
N GLY A 61 12.43 8.31 16.10
CA GLY A 61 13.56 9.24 16.13
C GLY A 61 13.99 9.60 17.55
#